data_AF-A0A7V4M7P3-F1
#
_entry.id   AF-A0A7V4M7P3-F1
#
_cell.length_a   1.000
_cell.length_b   1.000
_cell.length_c   1.000
_cell.angle_alpha   90.00
_cell.angle_beta   90.00
_cell.angle_gamma   90.00
#
_symmetry.space_group_name_H-M   'P 1'
#
loop_
_entity.id
_entity.type
_entity.pdbx_description
1 polymer ?
#
loop_
_entity_poly.entity_id
_entity_poly.type
_entity_poly.pdbx_seq_one_letter_code
_entity_poly.pdbx_strand_id
1 'polypeptide(L)'
;MPAHGFLGLGGLLAAAAVALGALGAHAFKNCLAPQQLETFHTAVHYHMIHAIGLIIVGLLSLHRRCVMWDAAGWAMLAGIVLFSGCLYLWVATGSRALMYLVPLGGTAFILGWVALAWGAWGSPRLL
;
A
#
# COMPACT_ATOMS: atom_id res chain seq x y z
N MET A 1 -16.00 -11.42 -6.08
CA MET A 1 -15.91 -10.25 -6.97
C MET A 1 -14.68 -9.35 -6.73
N PRO A 2 -13.89 -9.44 -5.63
CA PRO A 2 -12.80 -8.48 -5.45
C PRO A 2 -11.50 -8.81 -6.23
N ALA A 3 -11.30 -10.04 -6.72
CA ALA A 3 -10.05 -10.46 -7.37
C ALA A 3 -9.60 -9.55 -8.53
N HIS A 4 -10.46 -9.35 -9.54
CA HIS A 4 -10.14 -8.46 -10.67
C HIS A 4 -10.02 -6.98 -10.23
N GLY A 5 -10.81 -6.58 -9.23
CA GLY A 5 -10.74 -5.23 -8.65
C GLY A 5 -9.37 -4.97 -8.01
N PHE A 6 -8.86 -5.91 -7.21
CA PHE A 6 -7.54 -5.81 -6.59
C PHE A 6 -6.40 -5.82 -7.62
N LEU A 7 -6.51 -6.61 -8.70
CA LEU A 7 -5.53 -6.57 -9.79
C LEU A 7 -5.49 -5.20 -10.47
N GLY A 8 -6.66 -4.68 -10.85
CA GLY A 8 -6.76 -3.37 -11.51
C GLY A 8 -6.28 -2.24 -10.60
N LEU A 9 -6.75 -2.21 -9.35
CA LEU A 9 -6.32 -1.22 -8.36
C LEU A 9 -4.84 -1.33 -8.05
N GLY A 10 -4.32 -2.54 -7.84
CA GLY A 10 -2.91 -2.77 -7.54
C GLY A 10 -2.01 -2.31 -8.68
N GLY A 11 -2.39 -2.58 -9.94
CA GLY A 11 -1.69 -2.08 -11.12
C GLY A 11 -1.68 -0.55 -11.22
N LEU A 12 -2.83 0.09 -11.02
CA LEU A 12 -2.95 1.55 -11.04
C LEU A 12 -2.16 2.21 -9.90
N LEU A 13 -2.20 1.64 -8.70
CA LEU A 13 -1.46 2.13 -7.53
C LEU A 13 0.05 1.94 -7.71
N ALA A 14 0.49 0.80 -8.28
CA ALA A 14 1.90 0.59 -8.62
C ALA A 14 2.37 1.61 -9.66
N ALA A 15 1.59 1.87 -10.71
CA ALA A 15 1.89 2.90 -11.70
C ALA A 15 1.99 4.30 -11.06
N ALA A 16 1.06 4.66 -10.17
CA ALA A 16 1.10 5.90 -9.42
C ALA A 16 2.34 5.99 -8.52
N ALA A 17 2.73 4.90 -7.85
CA ALA A 17 3.94 4.84 -7.04
C ALA A 17 5.22 5.04 -7.88
N VAL A 18 5.29 4.49 -9.11
CA VAL A 18 6.40 4.76 -10.05
C VAL A 18 6.44 6.25 -10.41
N ALA A 19 5.31 6.83 -10.79
CA ALA A 19 5.24 8.24 -11.18
C ALA A 19 5.66 9.16 -10.02
N LEU A 20 5.15 8.92 -8.81
CA LEU A 20 5.54 9.66 -7.61
C LEU A 20 7.02 9.45 -7.28
N GLY A 21 7.54 8.22 -7.38
CA GLY A 21 8.97 7.93 -7.18
C GLY A 21 9.87 8.71 -8.14
N ALA A 22 9.48 8.78 -9.42
CA ALA A 22 10.20 9.57 -10.42
C ALA A 22 10.18 11.07 -10.09
N LEU A 23 9.04 11.61 -9.64
CA LEU A 23 8.93 13.00 -9.15
C LEU A 23 9.85 13.25 -7.95
N GLY A 24 9.87 12.34 -6.97
CA GLY A 24 10.77 12.41 -5.82
C GLY A 24 12.24 12.50 -6.24
N ALA A 25 12.67 11.61 -7.13
CA ALA A 25 14.07 11.51 -7.55
C ALA A 25 14.55 12.69 -8.42
N HIS A 26 13.69 13.23 -9.29
CA HIS A 26 14.10 14.21 -10.31
C HIS A 26 13.58 15.62 -10.06
N ALA A 27 12.33 15.77 -9.63
CA ALA A 27 11.70 17.08 -9.46
C ALA A 27 11.86 17.62 -8.04
N PHE A 28 11.70 16.77 -7.02
CA PHE A 28 11.63 17.23 -5.63
C PHE A 28 12.96 17.25 -4.88
N LYS A 29 14.01 16.62 -5.43
CA LYS A 29 15.32 16.51 -4.79
C LYS A 29 15.92 17.85 -4.33
N ASN A 30 15.69 18.91 -5.11
CA ASN A 30 16.22 20.25 -4.82
C ASN A 30 15.14 21.24 -4.32
N CYS A 31 13.87 20.80 -4.24
CA CYS A 31 12.74 21.64 -3.84
C CYS A 31 12.28 21.37 -2.41
N LEU A 32 12.50 20.16 -1.91
CA LEU A 32 12.10 19.75 -0.57
C LEU A 32 13.27 19.77 0.40
N ALA A 33 12.99 20.07 1.67
CA ALA A 33 13.97 19.85 2.72
C ALA A 33 14.33 18.35 2.80
N PRO A 34 15.57 17.99 3.20
CA PRO A 34 16.02 16.59 3.23
C PRO A 34 15.05 15.64 3.96
N GLN A 35 14.51 16.06 5.10
CA GLN A 35 13.54 15.27 5.88
C GLN A 35 12.21 15.05 5.14
N GLN A 36 11.72 16.06 4.40
CA GLN A 36 10.51 15.94 3.61
C GLN A 36 10.72 14.99 2.43
N LEU A 37 11.90 15.05 1.78
CA LEU A 37 12.25 14.16 0.69
C LEU A 37 12.37 12.70 1.17
N GLU A 38 13.02 12.45 2.31
CA GLU A 38 13.08 11.10 2.90
C GLU A 38 11.69 10.56 3.27
N THR A 39 10.83 11.40 3.82
CA THR A 39 9.45 11.03 4.14
C THR A 39 8.64 10.72 2.87
N PHE A 40 8.83 11.51 1.81
CA PHE A 40 8.23 11.26 0.51
C PHE A 40 8.70 9.92 -0.07
N HIS A 41 9.99 9.61 0.00
CA HIS A 41 10.52 8.32 -0.46
C HIS A 41 9.98 7.14 0.38
N THR A 42 9.82 7.32 1.69
CA THR A 42 9.15 6.33 2.55
C THR A 42 7.71 6.10 2.11
N ALA A 43 6.96 7.16 1.83
CA ALA A 43 5.59 7.06 1.33
C ALA A 43 5.51 6.29 0.01
N VAL A 44 6.40 6.58 -0.95
CA VAL A 44 6.52 5.87 -2.23
C VAL A 44 6.86 4.40 -2.03
N HIS A 45 7.83 4.09 -1.17
CA HIS A 45 8.26 2.73 -0.92
C HIS A 45 7.12 1.86 -0.36
N TYR A 46 6.44 2.34 0.68
CA TYR A 46 5.30 1.64 1.26
C TYR A 46 4.11 1.58 0.29
N HIS A 47 3.88 2.62 -0.52
CA HIS A 47 2.85 2.60 -1.55
C HIS A 47 3.10 1.46 -2.56
N MET A 48 4.33 1.36 -3.09
CA MET A 48 4.70 0.34 -4.06
C MET A 48 4.58 -1.09 -3.49
N ILE A 49 5.14 -1.33 -2.30
CA ILE A 49 5.11 -2.67 -1.68
C ILE A 49 3.68 -3.17 -1.50
N HIS A 50 2.77 -2.31 -1.05
CA HIS A 50 1.39 -2.72 -0.78
C HIS A 50 0.53 -2.73 -2.05
N ALA A 51 0.88 -1.95 -3.07
CA ALA A 51 0.28 -2.10 -4.40
C ALA A 51 0.63 -3.47 -5.01
N ILE A 52 1.89 -3.90 -4.90
CA ILE A 52 2.32 -5.26 -5.30
C ILE A 52 1.59 -6.32 -4.45
N GLY A 53 1.48 -6.10 -3.14
CA GLY A 53 0.68 -6.96 -2.25
C GLY A 53 -0.77 -7.11 -2.72
N LEU A 54 -1.40 -6.02 -3.17
CA LEU A 54 -2.76 -6.03 -3.70
C LEU A 54 -2.87 -6.84 -5.00
N ILE A 55 -1.88 -6.75 -5.89
CA ILE A 55 -1.78 -7.60 -7.08
C ILE A 55 -1.68 -9.08 -6.69
N ILE A 56 -0.81 -9.42 -5.72
CA ILE A 56 -0.64 -10.79 -5.22
C ILE A 56 -1.97 -11.33 -4.66
N VAL A 57 -2.66 -10.55 -3.81
CA VAL A 57 -3.98 -10.91 -3.29
C VAL A 57 -4.97 -11.17 -4.43
N GLY A 58 -4.99 -10.30 -5.45
CA GLY A 58 -5.82 -10.45 -6.64
C GLY A 58 -5.54 -11.76 -7.38
N LEU A 59 -4.26 -12.08 -7.64
CA LEU A 59 -3.84 -13.31 -8.32
C LEU A 59 -4.21 -14.57 -7.54
N LEU A 60 -4.00 -14.58 -6.22
CA LEU A 60 -4.39 -15.70 -5.36
C LEU A 60 -5.91 -15.90 -5.37
N SER A 61 -6.66 -14.81 -5.33
CA SER A 61 -8.12 -14.81 -5.32
C SER A 61 -8.75 -15.26 -6.65
N LEU A 62 -7.98 -15.28 -7.77
CA LEU A 62 -8.40 -15.90 -9.03
C LEU A 62 -8.48 -17.42 -8.92
N HIS A 63 -7.60 -18.04 -8.14
CA HIS A 63 -7.52 -19.50 -8.00
C HIS A 63 -8.52 -20.01 -6.98
N ARG A 64 -8.68 -19.30 -5.87
CA ARG A 64 -9.58 -19.69 -4.79
C ARG A 64 -10.04 -18.46 -4.02
N ARG A 65 -11.33 -18.41 -3.69
CA ARG A 65 -11.85 -17.41 -2.77
C ARG A 65 -11.42 -17.70 -1.34
N CYS A 66 -10.91 -16.69 -0.65
CA CYS A 66 -10.56 -16.74 0.76
C CYS A 66 -10.91 -15.41 1.40
N VAL A 67 -11.80 -15.42 2.41
CA VAL A 67 -12.21 -14.21 3.12
C VAL A 67 -11.00 -13.47 3.72
N MET A 68 -9.97 -14.21 4.14
CA MET A 68 -8.77 -13.63 4.71
C MET A 68 -7.91 -12.90 3.67
N TRP A 69 -7.91 -13.36 2.42
CA TRP A 69 -7.26 -12.64 1.32
C TRP A 69 -8.04 -11.39 0.91
N ASP A 70 -9.37 -11.45 0.94
CA ASP A 70 -10.19 -10.26 0.72
C ASP A 70 -9.93 -9.19 1.80
N ALA A 71 -9.88 -9.61 3.07
CA ALA A 71 -9.50 -8.74 4.18
C ALA A 71 -8.08 -8.16 4.01
N ALA A 72 -7.13 -8.98 3.54
CA ALA A 72 -5.76 -8.53 3.24
C ALA A 72 -5.74 -7.42 2.20
N GLY A 73 -6.46 -7.58 1.09
CA GLY A 73 -6.51 -6.60 0.02
C GLY A 73 -7.10 -5.26 0.47
N TRP A 74 -8.22 -5.28 1.20
CA TRP A 74 -8.82 -4.06 1.73
C TRP A 74 -7.94 -3.36 2.76
N ALA A 75 -7.28 -4.13 3.64
CA ALA A 75 -6.36 -3.57 4.64
C ALA A 75 -5.13 -2.92 3.97
N MET A 76 -4.58 -3.54 2.93
CA MET A 76 -3.49 -2.95 2.13
C MET A 76 -3.92 -1.65 1.44
N LEU A 77 -5.12 -1.63 0.83
CA LEU A 77 -5.65 -0.42 0.19
C LEU A 77 -5.85 0.71 1.20
N ALA A 78 -6.47 0.41 2.35
CA ALA A 78 -6.66 1.38 3.43
C ALA A 78 -5.32 1.90 3.95
N GLY A 79 -4.32 1.02 4.10
CA GLY A 79 -2.97 1.40 4.47
C GLY A 79 -2.32 2.33 3.45
N ILE A 80 -2.47 2.11 2.14
CA ILE A 80 -1.91 3.01 1.11
C ILE A 80 -2.49 4.42 1.27
N VAL A 81 -3.80 4.53 1.49
CA VAL A 81 -4.46 5.83 1.66
C VAL A 81 -4.04 6.51 2.98
N LEU A 82 -4.11 5.79 4.10
CA LEU A 82 -3.88 6.36 5.43
C LEU A 82 -2.39 6.57 5.75
N PHE A 83 -1.51 5.67 5.32
CA PHE A 83 -0.07 5.78 5.54
C PHE A 83 0.55 6.63 4.45
N SER A 84 0.65 6.11 3.22
CA SER A 84 1.36 6.79 2.13
C SER A 84 0.67 8.09 1.72
N GLY A 85 -0.66 8.07 1.59
CA GLY A 85 -1.45 9.27 1.26
C GLY A 85 -1.26 10.40 2.26
N CYS A 86 -1.32 10.13 3.57
CA CYS A 86 -1.09 11.15 4.59
C CYS A 86 0.35 11.67 4.59
N LEU A 87 1.35 10.82 4.34
CA LEU A 87 2.73 11.27 4.19
C LEU A 87 2.92 12.17 2.96
N TYR A 88 2.32 11.84 1.81
CA TYR A 88 2.35 12.72 0.63
C TYR A 88 1.71 14.08 0.93
N LEU A 89 0.54 14.07 1.57
CA LEU A 89 -0.16 15.30 1.95
C LEU A 89 0.62 16.11 2.99
N TRP A 90 1.30 15.45 3.94
CA TRP A 90 2.18 16.13 4.89
C TRP A 90 3.36 16.80 4.18
N VAL A 91 3.98 16.12 3.21
CA VAL A 91 5.06 16.71 2.40
C VAL A 91 4.55 17.94 1.63
N ALA A 92 3.34 17.87 1.07
CA ALA A 92 2.77 18.95 0.27
C ALA A 92 2.28 20.16 1.11
N THR A 93 1.78 19.92 2.33
CA THR A 93 1.07 20.95 3.13
C THR A 93 1.79 21.35 4.42
N GLY A 94 2.73 20.53 4.90
CA GLY A 94 3.37 20.69 6.21
C GLY A 94 2.46 20.38 7.41
N SER A 95 1.20 19.96 7.19
CA SER A 95 0.21 19.79 8.26
C SER A 95 0.50 18.57 9.13
N ARG A 96 0.97 18.81 10.37
CA ARG A 96 1.29 17.75 11.33
C ARG A 96 0.08 16.91 11.75
N ALA A 97 -1.14 17.41 11.61
CA ALA A 97 -2.36 16.67 11.95
C ALA A 97 -2.50 15.36 11.15
N LEU A 98 -2.02 15.34 9.91
CA LEU A 98 -2.02 14.16 9.04
C LEU A 98 -1.16 13.02 9.60
N MET A 99 -0.11 13.35 10.35
CA MET A 99 0.81 12.37 10.91
C MET A 99 0.15 11.49 11.98
N TYR A 100 -0.94 11.94 12.60
CA TYR A 100 -1.69 11.12 13.56
C TYR A 100 -2.46 9.96 12.91
N LEU A 101 -2.71 10.02 11.60
CA LEU A 101 -3.39 8.95 10.86
C LEU A 101 -2.41 7.88 10.35
N VAL A 102 -1.12 8.24 10.21
CA VAL A 102 -0.08 7.35 9.68
C VAL A 102 0.05 6.05 10.49
N PRO A 103 0.03 6.04 11.84
CA PRO A 103 0.05 4.80 12.62
C PRO A 103 -1.10 3.85 12.28
N LEU A 104 -2.31 4.37 12.04
CA LEU A 104 -3.47 3.56 11.65
C LEU A 104 -3.24 2.89 10.29
N GLY A 105 -2.66 3.61 9.35
CA GLY A 105 -2.26 3.04 8.06
C GLY A 105 -1.19 1.96 8.19
N GLY A 106 -0.20 2.16 9.08
CA GLY A 106 0.83 1.16 9.39
C GLY A 106 0.24 -0.10 10.02
N THR A 107 -0.72 0.05 10.94
CA THR A 107 -1.47 -1.09 11.48
C THR A 107 -2.26 -1.82 10.40
N ALA A 108 -2.91 -1.10 9.49
CA ALA A 108 -3.64 -1.70 8.37
C ALA A 108 -2.70 -2.52 7.46
N PHE A 109 -1.50 -2.02 7.16
CA PHE A 109 -0.49 -2.79 6.43
C PHE A 109 -0.09 -4.08 7.14
N ILE A 110 0.21 -4.02 8.44
CA ILE A 110 0.56 -5.19 9.24
C ILE A 110 -0.56 -6.23 9.20
N LEU A 111 -1.80 -5.79 9.46
CA LEU A 111 -2.98 -6.67 9.42
C LEU A 111 -3.19 -7.26 8.02
N GLY A 112 -2.93 -6.49 6.96
CA GLY A 112 -3.00 -6.96 5.58
C GLY A 112 -2.06 -8.13 5.30
N TRP A 113 -0.79 -8.00 5.65
CA TRP A 113 0.19 -9.09 5.47
C TRP A 113 -0.09 -10.30 6.37
N VAL A 114 -0.51 -10.08 7.62
CA VAL A 114 -0.90 -11.16 8.54
C VAL A 114 -2.11 -11.92 7.99
N ALA A 115 -3.14 -11.22 7.49
CA ALA A 115 -4.31 -11.83 6.90
C ALA A 115 -3.96 -12.64 5.63
N LEU A 116 -3.04 -12.13 4.80
CA LEU A 116 -2.53 -12.87 3.64
C LEU A 116 -1.87 -14.20 4.06
N ALA A 117 -0.97 -14.15 5.04
CA ALA A 117 -0.28 -15.33 5.58
C ALA A 117 -1.27 -16.33 6.21
N TRP A 118 -2.23 -15.84 7.00
CA TRP A 118 -3.24 -16.68 7.63
C TRP A 118 -4.13 -17.39 6.61
N GLY A 119 -4.55 -16.68 5.56
CA GLY A 119 -5.32 -17.28 4.46
C GLY A 119 -4.53 -18.35 3.69
N ALA A 120 -3.20 -18.27 3.66
CA ALA A 120 -2.35 -19.31 3.10
C ALA A 120 -2.33 -20.55 4.01
N TRP A 121 -2.13 -20.39 5.32
CA TRP A 121 -2.07 -21.50 6.27
C TRP A 121 -3.39 -22.21 6.50
N GLY A 122 -4.53 -21.50 6.43
CA GLY A 122 -5.87 -22.07 6.57
C GLY A 122 -6.33 -22.92 5.37
N SER A 123 -5.47 -23.11 4.37
CA SER A 123 -5.75 -23.92 3.19
C SER A 123 -5.64 -25.41 3.52
N PRO A 124 -6.69 -26.23 3.29
CA PRO A 124 -6.50 -27.68 3.28
C PRO A 124 -5.40 -28.00 2.26
N ARG A 125 -4.31 -28.63 2.71
CA ARG A 125 -3.28 -29.14 1.80
C ARG A 125 -3.96 -30.23 0.97
N LEU A 126 -4.20 -29.95 -0.30
CA LEU A 126 -4.56 -30.99 -1.26
C LEU A 126 -3.27 -31.81 -1.47
N LEU A 127 -3.15 -32.89 -0.69
CA LEU A 127 -2.30 -34.03 -0.99
C LEU A 127 -3.01 -34.91 -2.03
#